data_AF-A0A561W3M6-F1
#
_entry.id   AF-A0A561W3M6-F1
#
_cell.length_a   1.000
_cell.length_b   1.000
_cell.length_c   1.000
_cell.angle_alpha   90.00
_cell.angle_beta   90.00
_cell.angle_gamma   90.00
#
_symmetry.space_group_name_H-M   'P 1'
#
loop_
_entity.id
_entity.type
_entity.pdbx_description
1 polymer ?
#
loop_
_entity_poly.entity_id
_entity_poly.type
_entity_poly.pdbx_seq_one_letter_code
_entity_poly.pdbx_strand_id
1 'polypeptide(L)'
;MGRFLALFHGAADEAGKTDLTEQQQTEFINAWASWAQANEKAIVDPGASLNAKKLVTAQGVEDVTDSLTGYTIVEAGSHDEAVQIFSGHPHLGLFVGNSIAVLECPPPPGAP
;
A
#
# COMPACT_ATOMS: atom_id res chain seq x y z
N MET A 1 9.12 -9.98 -16.03
CA MET A 1 8.77 -9.42 -14.72
C MET A 1 8.06 -8.09 -14.97
N GLY A 2 6.84 -7.95 -14.47
CA GLY A 2 6.11 -6.69 -14.48
C GLY A 2 6.28 -5.97 -13.15
N ARG A 3 6.12 -4.64 -13.16
CA ARG A 3 6.09 -3.82 -11.95
C ARG A 3 4.64 -3.66 -11.50
N PHE A 4 4.41 -3.78 -10.20
CA PHE A 4 3.09 -3.65 -9.60
C PHE A 4 3.14 -2.65 -8.46
N LEU A 5 2.22 -1.68 -8.47
CA LEU A 5 1.99 -0.73 -7.40
C LEU A 5 0.87 -1.24 -6.51
N ALA A 6 1.16 -1.48 -5.24
CA ALA A 6 0.16 -1.68 -4.22
C ALA A 6 -0.20 -0.35 -3.58
N LEU A 7 -1.49 -0.02 -3.56
CA LEU A 7 -2.05 1.09 -2.79
C LEU A 7 -2.78 0.54 -1.58
N PHE A 8 -2.42 1.02 -0.39
CA PHE A 8 -3.05 0.62 0.86
C PHE A 8 -4.23 1.54 1.15
N HIS A 9 -5.40 0.94 1.38
CA HIS A 9 -6.61 1.65 1.76
C HIS A 9 -6.91 1.34 3.22
N GLY A 10 -6.95 2.36 4.07
CA GLY A 10 -7.52 2.28 5.40
C GLY A 10 -9.05 2.22 5.32
N ALA A 11 -9.69 1.51 6.24
CA ALA A 11 -11.15 1.50 6.36
C ALA A 11 -11.69 2.95 6.45
N ALA A 12 -12.74 3.23 5.68
CA ALA A 12 -13.33 4.57 5.54
C ALA A 12 -14.14 4.99 6.79
N ASP A 13 -14.62 4.03 7.57
CA ASP A 13 -15.34 4.31 8.81
C ASP A 13 -14.34 4.66 9.92
N GLU A 14 -14.05 5.96 10.04
CA GLU A 14 -13.36 6.58 11.17
C GLU A 14 -13.99 6.19 12.53
N ALA A 15 -15.26 5.76 12.54
CA ALA A 15 -15.98 5.31 13.72
C ALA A 15 -15.38 4.06 14.40
N GLY A 16 -14.49 3.32 13.71
CA GLY A 16 -13.82 2.12 14.23
C GLY A 16 -12.30 2.26 14.42
N LYS A 17 -11.71 3.43 14.08
CA LYS A 17 -10.27 3.66 14.28
C LYS A 17 -10.01 4.13 15.70
N THR A 18 -9.86 3.19 16.61
CA THR A 18 -9.26 3.47 17.91
C THR A 18 -7.76 3.70 17.71
N ASP A 19 -7.18 4.67 18.42
CA ASP A 19 -5.72 4.82 18.45
C ASP A 19 -5.08 3.49 18.84
N LEU A 20 -4.17 3.01 18.01
CA LEU A 20 -3.38 1.82 18.33
C LEU A 20 -2.53 2.13 19.54
N THR A 21 -2.52 1.22 20.52
CA THR A 21 -1.58 1.28 21.63
C THR A 21 -0.14 1.19 21.11
N GLU A 22 0.84 1.70 21.86
CA GLU A 22 2.27 1.58 21.49
C GLU A 22 2.69 0.13 21.21
N GLN A 23 2.11 -0.83 21.95
CA GLN A 23 2.33 -2.25 21.72
C GLN A 23 1.80 -2.69 20.35
N GLN A 24 0.55 -2.35 20.02
CA GLN A 24 -0.04 -2.71 18.72
C GLN A 24 0.70 -2.04 17.54
N GLN A 25 1.16 -0.80 17.73
CA GLN A 25 2.00 -0.12 16.74
C GLN A 25 3.32 -0.86 16.52
N THR A 26 3.98 -1.27 17.61
CA THR A 26 5.24 -2.04 17.55
C THR A 26 5.04 -3.40 16.89
N GLU A 27 3.98 -4.13 17.27
CA GLU A 27 3.62 -5.41 16.66
C GLU A 27 3.35 -5.26 15.16
N PHE A 28 2.64 -4.21 14.75
CA PHE A 28 2.38 -3.92 13.35
C PHE A 28 3.65 -3.62 12.56
N ILE A 29 4.56 -2.79 13.11
CA ILE A 29 5.85 -2.48 12.48
C ILE A 29 6.70 -3.74 12.34
N ASN A 30 6.73 -4.61 13.35
CA ASN A 30 7.47 -5.87 13.30
C ASN A 30 6.90 -6.85 12.26
N ALA A 31 5.56 -6.95 12.19
CA ALA A 31 4.89 -7.76 11.18
C ALA A 31 5.17 -7.24 9.77
N TRP A 32 5.21 -5.91 9.59
CA TRP A 32 5.57 -5.28 8.32
C TRP A 32 7.02 -5.59 7.94
N ALA A 33 7.96 -5.42 8.88
CA ALA A 33 9.36 -5.71 8.64
C ALA A 33 9.58 -7.19 8.26
N SER A 34 8.86 -8.11 8.92
CA SER A 34 8.91 -9.55 8.63
C SER A 34 8.34 -9.87 7.24
N TRP A 35 7.22 -9.25 6.87
CA TRP A 35 6.67 -9.36 5.51
C TRP A 35 7.65 -8.81 4.46
N ALA A 36 8.25 -7.65 4.73
CA ALA A 36 9.21 -7.03 3.81
C ALA A 36 10.45 -7.91 3.63
N GLN A 37 10.97 -8.50 4.70
CA GLN A 37 12.10 -9.44 4.64
C GLN A 37 11.75 -10.70 3.84
N ALA A 38 10.56 -11.28 4.07
CA ALA A 38 10.12 -12.48 3.34
C ALA A 38 9.97 -12.23 1.83
N ASN A 39 9.69 -10.99 1.43
CA ASN A 39 9.45 -10.59 0.05
C ASN A 39 10.56 -9.69 -0.52
N GLU A 40 11.73 -9.61 0.11
CA GLU A 40 12.81 -8.66 -0.22
C GLU A 40 13.23 -8.70 -1.69
N LYS A 41 13.15 -9.87 -2.33
CA LYS A 41 13.53 -10.08 -3.73
C LYS A 41 12.52 -9.53 -4.73
N ALA A 42 11.26 -9.41 -4.31
CA ALA A 42 10.19 -8.87 -5.13
C ALA A 42 10.02 -7.37 -4.89
N ILE A 43 10.40 -6.85 -3.72
CA ILE A 43 10.24 -5.43 -3.39
C ILE A 43 11.22 -4.57 -4.17
N VAL A 44 10.68 -3.68 -5.00
CA VAL A 44 11.43 -2.65 -5.73
C VAL A 44 11.49 -1.36 -4.90
N ASP A 45 10.37 -1.02 -4.27
CA ASP A 45 10.24 0.09 -3.35
C ASP A 45 9.47 -0.39 -2.13
N PRO A 46 10.06 -0.40 -0.92
CA PRO A 46 9.38 -0.83 0.29
C PRO A 46 8.16 0.03 0.62
N GLY A 47 8.09 1.25 0.06
CA GLY A 47 6.95 2.13 0.19
C GLY A 47 7.08 3.16 1.30
N ALA A 48 6.05 3.98 1.42
CA ALA A 48 5.93 4.99 2.48
C ALA A 48 4.46 5.30 2.81
N SER A 49 4.23 5.97 3.93
CA SER A 49 2.92 6.52 4.28
C SER A 49 2.53 7.69 3.37
N LEU A 50 1.26 7.75 2.98
CA LEU A 50 0.71 8.80 2.13
C LEU A 50 0.01 9.85 2.99
N ASN A 51 0.75 10.87 3.39
CA ASN A 51 0.26 11.97 4.23
C ASN A 51 0.00 13.23 3.38
N ALA A 52 -0.82 14.15 3.90
CA ALA A 52 -1.05 15.50 3.34
C ALA A 52 -1.32 15.51 1.82
N LYS A 53 -2.55 15.16 1.44
CA LYS A 53 -2.92 14.93 0.04
C LYS A 53 -3.54 16.16 -0.60
N LYS A 54 -3.14 16.45 -1.83
CA LYS A 54 -3.73 17.47 -2.70
C LYS A 54 -4.06 16.86 -4.04
N LEU A 55 -5.21 17.25 -4.60
CA LEU A 55 -5.61 16.90 -5.95
C LEU A 55 -5.38 18.09 -6.86
N VAL A 56 -4.66 17.86 -7.95
CA VAL A 56 -4.44 18.84 -9.02
C VAL A 56 -5.40 18.52 -10.16
N THR A 57 -6.24 19.48 -10.52
CA THR A 57 -7.18 19.40 -11.64
C THR A 57 -6.85 20.49 -12.67
N ALA A 58 -7.50 20.46 -13.84
CA ALA A 58 -7.36 21.54 -14.82
C ALA A 58 -7.90 22.90 -14.32
N GLN A 59 -8.73 22.87 -13.26
CA GLN A 59 -9.39 24.04 -12.69
C GLN A 59 -8.65 24.61 -11.47
N GLY A 60 -7.72 23.85 -10.87
CA GLY A 60 -6.97 24.31 -9.70
C GLY A 60 -6.44 23.16 -8.84
N VAL A 61 -6.08 23.50 -7.61
CA VAL A 61 -5.56 22.54 -6.61
C VAL A 61 -6.47 22.58 -5.39
N GLU A 62 -6.87 21.40 -4.90
CA GLU A 62 -7.70 21.25 -3.71
C GLU A 62 -7.11 20.25 -2.72
N ASP A 63 -7.43 20.41 -1.44
CA ASP A 63 -7.13 19.42 -0.41
C ASP A 63 -8.10 18.25 -0.54
N VAL A 64 -7.59 17.02 -0.42
CA VAL A 64 -8.41 15.82 -0.51
C VAL A 64 -8.21 14.91 0.69
N THR A 65 -9.33 14.35 1.14
CA THR A 65 -9.38 13.31 2.15
C THR A 65 -9.90 12.05 1.48
N ASP A 66 -9.09 10.99 1.54
CA ASP A 66 -9.41 9.68 0.98
C ASP A 66 -8.83 8.56 1.86
N SER A 67 -9.15 7.31 1.52
CA SER A 67 -8.74 6.13 2.27
C SER A 67 -7.27 5.72 2.08
N LEU A 68 -6.50 6.30 1.16
CA LEU A 68 -5.13 5.87 0.87
C LEU A 68 -4.19 6.12 2.04
N THR A 69 -3.56 5.10 2.59
CA THR A 69 -2.68 5.22 3.76
C THR A 69 -1.21 5.05 3.42
N GLY A 70 -0.90 4.38 2.32
CA GLY A 70 0.46 4.07 1.92
C GLY A 70 0.53 3.41 0.55
N TYR A 71 1.74 3.12 0.11
CA TYR A 71 2.00 2.34 -1.09
C TYR A 71 3.20 1.43 -0.89
N THR A 72 3.37 0.46 -1.79
CA THR A 72 4.59 -0.35 -1.97
C THR A 72 4.70 -0.74 -3.44
N ILE A 73 5.92 -0.92 -3.98
CA ILE A 73 6.13 -1.38 -5.36
C ILE A 73 6.87 -2.71 -5.35
N VAL A 74 6.33 -3.69 -6.08
CA VAL A 74 6.94 -5.01 -6.26
C VAL A 74 7.11 -5.36 -7.73
N GLU A 75 7.96 -6.33 -7.99
CA GLU A 75 8.15 -6.99 -9.28
C GLU A 75 7.70 -8.45 -9.17
N ALA A 76 6.90 -8.89 -10.14
CA ALA A 76 6.37 -10.26 -10.19
C ALA A 76 6.26 -10.76 -11.63
N GLY A 77 6.16 -12.08 -11.82
CA GLY A 77 5.97 -12.70 -13.13
C GLY A 77 4.56 -12.50 -13.71
N SER A 78 3.58 -12.25 -12.85
CA SER A 78 2.18 -12.04 -13.22
C SER A 78 1.43 -11.21 -12.16
N HIS A 79 0.23 -10.74 -12.52
CA HIS A 79 -0.65 -10.06 -11.58
C HIS A 79 -1.05 -10.98 -10.42
N ASP A 80 -1.33 -12.26 -10.69
CA ASP A 80 -1.68 -13.24 -9.65
C ASP A 80 -0.53 -13.43 -8.65
N GLU A 81 0.71 -13.51 -9.11
CA GLU A 81 1.89 -13.55 -8.23
C GLU A 81 2.02 -12.28 -7.39
N ALA A 82 1.77 -11.10 -7.97
CA ALA A 82 1.77 -9.85 -7.22
C ALA A 82 0.69 -9.84 -6.12
N VAL A 83 -0.52 -10.33 -6.42
CA VAL A 83 -1.59 -10.47 -5.43
C VAL A 83 -1.20 -11.44 -4.32
N GLN A 84 -0.54 -12.55 -4.64
CA GLN A 84 -0.07 -13.51 -3.63
C GLN A 84 0.95 -12.87 -2.66
N ILE A 85 1.86 -12.03 -3.16
CA ILE A 85 2.83 -11.29 -2.33
C ILE A 85 2.13 -10.44 -1.26
N PHE A 86 1.00 -9.80 -1.60
CA PHE A 86 0.25 -8.94 -0.68
C PHE A 86 -0.84 -9.65 0.13
N SER A 87 -1.19 -10.90 -0.19
CA SER A 87 -2.29 -11.63 0.45
C SER A 87 -2.15 -11.81 1.97
N GLY A 88 -0.90 -11.87 2.46
CA GLY A 88 -0.57 -11.96 3.89
C GLY A 88 -0.06 -10.66 4.51
N HIS A 89 -0.23 -9.51 3.83
CA HIS A 89 0.32 -8.25 4.30
C HIS A 89 -0.39 -7.76 5.58
N PRO A 90 0.34 -7.31 6.62
CA PRO A 90 -0.25 -6.97 7.93
C PRO A 90 -1.28 -5.84 7.88
N HIS A 91 -1.21 -4.96 6.87
CA HIS A 91 -2.23 -3.92 6.64
C HIS A 91 -3.66 -4.48 6.58
N LEU A 92 -3.87 -5.66 6.00
CA LEU A 92 -5.19 -6.30 5.89
C LEU A 92 -5.78 -6.68 7.25
N GLY A 93 -4.92 -6.99 8.23
CA GLY A 93 -5.34 -7.39 9.58
C GLY A 93 -5.44 -6.24 10.58
N LEU A 94 -4.99 -5.03 10.22
CA LEU A 94 -4.90 -3.91 11.15
C LEU A 94 -6.28 -3.37 11.57
N PHE A 95 -7.19 -3.18 10.60
CA PHE A 95 -8.57 -2.79 10.84
C PHE A 95 -9.50 -3.53 9.88
N VAL A 96 -10.71 -3.85 10.35
CA VAL A 96 -11.75 -4.45 9.50
C VAL A 96 -12.09 -3.48 8.36
N GLY A 97 -11.99 -3.97 7.12
CA GLY A 97 -12.24 -3.16 5.92
C GLY A 97 -10.99 -2.53 5.30
N ASN A 98 -9.81 -2.70 5.91
CA ASN A 98 -8.56 -2.39 5.22
C ASN A 98 -8.42 -3.25 3.96
N SER A 99 -7.91 -2.66 2.90
CA SER A 99 -7.72 -3.33 1.62
C SER A 99 -6.43 -2.87 0.94
N ILE A 100 -5.99 -3.64 -0.05
CA ILE A 100 -4.80 -3.37 -0.86
C ILE A 100 -5.21 -3.50 -2.32
N ALA A 101 -5.10 -2.41 -3.08
CA ALA A 101 -5.29 -2.43 -4.52
C ALA A 101 -3.95 -2.71 -5.20
N VAL A 102 -3.84 -3.85 -5.89
CA VAL A 102 -2.63 -4.23 -6.64
C VAL A 102 -2.84 -3.83 -8.10
N LEU A 103 -1.99 -2.92 -8.59
CA LEU A 103 -2.13 -2.28 -9.90
C LEU A 103 -0.91 -2.65 -10.75
N GLU A 104 -1.16 -3.14 -11.96
CA GLU A 104 -0.07 -3.36 -12.92
C GLU A 104 0.44 -2.02 -13.47
N CYS A 105 1.76 -1.84 -13.45
CA CYS A 105 2.44 -0.68 -13.99
C CYS A 105 3.17 -1.08 -15.28
N PRO A 106 2.52 -0.97 -16.45
CA PRO A 106 3.20 -1.22 -17.72
C PRO A 106 4.32 -0.21 -17.93
N PRO A 107 5.34 -0.55 -18.73
CA PRO A 107 6.39 0.40 -19.08
C PRO A 107 5.78 1.64 -19.76
N PRO A 108 6.34 2.84 -19.51
CA PRO A 108 5.84 4.04 -20.13
C PRO A 108 5.96 3.93 -21.66
N PRO A 109 5.02 4.53 -22.42
CA PRO A 109 5.10 4.55 -23.87
C PRO A 109 6.45 5.10 -24.35
N GLY A 110 7.19 4.32 -25.12
CA GLY A 110 8.51 4.71 -25.64
C GLY A 110 9.69 4.53 -24.68
N ALA A 111 9.50 3.83 -23.56
CA ALA A 111 10.64 3.25 -22.85
C ALA A 111 11.41 2.30 -23.79
N PRO A 112 12.76 2.30 -23.76
CA PRO A 112 13.57 1.44 -24.62
C PRO A 112 13.30 -0.05 -24.40
#